data_AF-A0A7J4N554-F1
#
_entry.id   AF-A0A7J4N554-F1
#
_cell.length_a   1.000
_cell.length_b   1.000
_cell.length_c   1.000
_cell.angle_alpha   90.00
_cell.angle_beta   90.00
_cell.angle_gamma   90.00
#
_symmetry.space_group_name_H-M   'P 1'
#
loop_
_entity.id
_entity.type
_entity.pdbx_description
1 polymer ?
#
loop_
_entity_poly.entity_id
_entity_poly.type
_entity_poly.pdbx_seq_one_letter_code
_entity_poly.pdbx_strand_id
1 'polypeptide(L)'
;ARGGIIDEDALYEALKEKAIAGAALDVFEDEPPKGSKLLTLDNLVATPHLGASTKEAQEKVSIEMAEHVKMFLVDNKITNAVNVPISRIDPKVSPFIGLAERLGAFCVQLSDVPVKKIEVECHGEIANLDTRMVTISAIVGVLSIVVGQNTNIINASSIAREKGIQIVETKVDESSHYTNMLVLRISSDGHKAEVRGTVFPSDHFRIIGVDEFDLDMPLEGDFLLTKHHDMPGMIGKIGTLLGKRDINIARMGVGRADKGGDALMLISVDQEVGKAVVAEFRALPNFHDARSIVLSHMRTREYMNI
;
A
#
# COMPACT_ATOMS: atom_id res chain seq x y z
N ALA A 1 -26.65 19.42 8.30
CA ALA A 1 -26.33 20.82 7.94
C ALA A 1 -25.04 21.23 8.66
N ARG A 2 -24.43 22.35 8.29
CA ARG A 2 -23.21 22.91 8.92
C ARG A 2 -23.39 24.42 9.06
N GLY A 3 -22.67 25.05 9.98
CA GLY A 3 -22.50 26.50 10.00
C GLY A 3 -22.03 27.02 8.64
N GLY A 4 -22.51 28.19 8.24
CA GLY A 4 -22.15 28.84 6.98
C GLY A 4 -22.79 28.27 5.70
N ILE A 5 -23.76 27.34 5.82
CA ILE A 5 -24.63 26.99 4.68
C ILE A 5 -25.58 28.16 4.34
N ILE A 6 -25.98 28.93 5.35
CA ILE A 6 -26.78 30.14 5.23
C ILE A 6 -25.88 31.30 5.64
N ASP A 7 -25.90 32.38 4.87
CA ASP A 7 -25.25 33.64 5.25
C ASP A 7 -25.96 34.23 6.48
N GLU A 8 -25.26 34.27 7.61
CA GLU A 8 -25.81 34.69 8.90
C GLU A 8 -26.18 36.18 8.96
N ASP A 9 -25.45 37.04 8.27
CA ASP A 9 -25.74 38.48 8.21
C ASP A 9 -26.99 38.73 7.33
N ALA A 10 -27.11 38.03 6.20
CA ALA A 10 -28.30 38.09 5.36
C ALA A 10 -29.54 37.55 6.09
N LEU A 11 -29.38 36.48 6.86
CA LEU A 11 -30.45 35.93 7.70
C LEU A 11 -30.88 36.93 8.77
N TYR A 12 -29.93 37.62 9.41
CA TYR A 12 -30.21 38.64 10.42
C TYR A 12 -31.06 39.77 9.85
N GLU A 13 -30.68 40.34 8.70
CA GLU A 13 -31.46 41.41 8.08
C GLU A 13 -32.85 40.91 7.63
N ALA A 14 -32.95 39.71 7.05
CA ALA A 14 -34.24 39.15 6.63
C ALA A 14 -35.21 38.91 7.81
N LEU A 15 -34.70 38.49 8.97
CA LEU A 15 -35.49 38.33 10.20
C LEU A 15 -35.88 39.67 10.82
N LYS A 16 -34.94 40.62 10.84
CA LYS A 16 -35.13 41.97 11.40
C LYS A 16 -36.14 42.79 10.57
N GLU A 17 -36.05 42.71 9.25
CA GLU A 17 -37.01 43.33 8.30
C GLU A 17 -38.34 42.56 8.21
N LYS A 18 -38.44 41.40 8.87
CA LYS A 18 -39.59 40.48 8.80
C LYS A 18 -39.95 40.04 7.38
N ALA A 19 -38.95 39.99 6.49
CA ALA A 19 -39.09 39.37 5.18
C ALA A 19 -39.40 37.87 5.30
N ILE A 20 -38.88 37.25 6.36
CA ILE A 20 -39.27 35.91 6.83
C ILE A 20 -39.83 35.99 8.26
N ALA A 21 -40.79 35.12 8.57
CA ALA A 21 -41.50 35.17 9.85
C ALA A 21 -40.62 34.74 11.04
N GLY A 22 -39.65 33.86 10.80
CA GLY A 22 -38.72 33.37 11.81
C GLY A 22 -37.77 32.31 11.24
N ALA A 23 -36.80 31.89 12.04
CA ALA A 23 -35.85 30.84 11.68
C ALA A 23 -35.49 29.98 12.91
N ALA A 24 -34.94 28.79 12.66
CA ALA A 24 -34.37 27.94 13.69
C ALA A 24 -32.96 27.49 13.28
N LEU A 25 -31.97 27.73 14.14
CA LEU A 25 -30.57 27.36 13.91
C LEU A 25 -30.06 26.47 15.06
N ASP A 26 -29.46 25.34 14.69
CA ASP A 26 -28.74 24.48 15.64
C ASP A 26 -27.21 24.66 15.54
N VAL A 27 -26.72 25.24 14.44
CA VAL A 27 -25.29 25.40 14.15
C VAL A 27 -25.00 26.80 13.64
N PHE A 28 -23.81 27.30 13.93
CA PHE A 28 -23.33 28.64 13.56
C PHE A 28 -21.97 28.55 12.86
N GLU A 29 -21.58 29.57 12.10
CA GLU A 29 -20.27 29.67 11.47
C GLU A 29 -19.14 29.60 12.49
N ASP A 30 -19.25 30.41 13.56
CA ASP A 30 -18.35 30.40 14.70
C ASP A 30 -19.05 29.78 15.91
N GLU A 31 -18.47 28.69 16.43
CA GLU A 31 -18.97 28.01 17.62
C GLU A 31 -17.90 28.02 18.74
N PRO A 32 -18.20 28.58 19.94
CA PRO A 32 -19.50 29.12 20.37
C PRO A 32 -19.85 30.48 19.72
N PRO A 33 -21.13 30.77 19.43
CA PRO A 33 -21.58 31.96 18.68
C PRO A 33 -21.58 33.24 19.53
N LYS A 34 -20.44 33.56 20.13
CA LYS A 34 -20.28 34.72 21.01
C LYS A 34 -20.41 36.02 20.22
N GLY A 35 -21.36 36.87 20.63
CA GLY A 35 -21.57 38.17 19.99
C GLY A 35 -22.35 38.12 18.67
N SER A 36 -22.91 36.96 18.29
CA SER A 36 -23.77 36.85 17.12
C SER A 36 -25.02 37.71 17.29
N LYS A 37 -25.27 38.62 16.33
CA LYS A 37 -26.45 39.50 16.31
C LYS A 37 -27.74 38.70 16.14
N LEU A 38 -27.67 37.52 15.53
CA LEU A 38 -28.81 36.61 15.39
C LEU A 38 -29.42 36.26 16.76
N LEU A 39 -28.60 36.11 17.80
CA LEU A 39 -29.06 35.80 19.16
C LEU A 39 -29.79 36.95 19.85
N THR A 40 -29.83 38.14 19.25
CA THR A 40 -30.60 39.28 19.78
C THR A 40 -32.03 39.34 19.23
N LEU A 41 -32.41 38.44 18.33
CA LEU A 41 -33.71 38.46 17.64
C LEU A 41 -34.70 37.49 18.31
N ASP A 42 -35.89 37.99 18.67
CA ASP A 42 -36.94 37.18 19.31
C ASP A 42 -37.61 36.18 18.36
N ASN A 43 -37.49 36.37 17.04
CA ASN A 43 -38.03 35.47 16.01
C ASN A 43 -37.00 34.43 15.51
N LEU A 44 -35.92 34.21 16.27
CA LEU A 44 -34.98 33.13 16.05
C LEU A 44 -35.03 32.12 17.19
N VAL A 45 -35.17 30.83 16.87
CA VAL A 45 -34.96 29.74 17.81
C VAL A 45 -33.54 29.20 17.62
N ALA A 46 -32.70 29.31 18.64
CA ALA A 46 -31.33 28.81 18.59
C ALA A 46 -31.15 27.63 19.56
N THR A 47 -30.49 26.57 19.11
CA THR A 47 -30.01 25.47 19.96
C THR A 47 -28.48 25.33 19.83
N PRO A 48 -27.76 25.02 20.92
CA PRO A 48 -26.29 24.98 20.90
C PRO A 48 -25.75 23.64 20.37
N HIS A 49 -25.89 23.39 19.07
CA HIS A 49 -25.40 22.19 18.39
C HIS A 49 -25.88 20.88 19.04
N LEU A 50 -27.19 20.80 19.28
CA LEU A 50 -27.83 19.70 19.99
C LEU A 50 -28.35 18.59 19.08
N GLY A 51 -28.23 18.72 17.75
CA GLY A 51 -28.78 17.76 16.79
C GLY A 51 -28.37 16.30 17.02
N ALA A 52 -27.17 16.05 17.55
CA ALA A 52 -26.68 14.72 17.92
C ALA A 52 -26.54 14.51 19.45
N SER A 53 -26.99 15.47 20.26
CA SER A 53 -26.89 15.45 21.72
C SER A 53 -28.06 14.70 22.37
N THR A 54 -28.35 13.50 21.89
CA THR A 54 -29.37 12.59 22.44
C THR A 54 -28.73 11.34 23.02
N LYS A 55 -29.40 10.69 23.99
CA LYS A 55 -28.87 9.46 24.60
C LYS A 55 -28.69 8.35 23.57
N GLU A 56 -29.67 8.20 22.69
CA GLU A 56 -29.72 7.20 21.64
C GLU A 56 -28.61 7.39 20.61
N ALA A 57 -28.33 8.64 20.21
CA ALA A 57 -27.23 8.95 19.29
C ALA A 57 -25.87 8.67 19.93
N GLN A 58 -25.66 9.09 21.18
CA GLN A 58 -24.41 8.84 21.91
C GLN A 58 -24.17 7.35 22.15
N GLU A 59 -25.21 6.58 22.50
CA GLU A 59 -25.12 5.12 22.64
C GLU A 59 -24.75 4.46 21.31
N LYS A 60 -25.44 4.83 20.22
CA LYS A 60 -25.14 4.28 18.89
C LYS A 60 -23.71 4.58 18.44
N VAL A 61 -23.25 5.82 18.59
CA VAL A 61 -21.87 6.21 18.26
C VAL A 61 -20.86 5.46 19.14
N SER A 62 -21.17 5.27 20.42
CA SER A 62 -20.29 4.52 21.33
C SER A 62 -20.13 3.05 20.91
N ILE A 63 -21.23 2.40 20.52
CA ILE A 63 -21.21 1.02 20.00
C ILE A 63 -20.43 0.97 18.69
N GLU A 64 -20.71 1.87 17.75
CA GLU A 64 -20.02 1.94 16.46
C GLU A 64 -18.51 2.15 16.62
N MET A 65 -18.09 3.02 17.55
CA MET A 65 -16.66 3.22 17.85
C MET A 65 -16.03 1.97 18.48
N ALA A 66 -16.72 1.30 19.40
CA ALA A 66 -16.24 0.06 19.99
C ALA A 66 -16.08 -1.06 18.94
N GLU A 67 -17.02 -1.15 18.00
CA GLU A 67 -16.94 -2.07 16.86
C GLU A 67 -15.76 -1.73 15.96
N HIS A 68 -15.54 -0.47 15.59
CA HIS A 68 -14.37 -0.07 14.79
C HIS A 68 -13.04 -0.40 15.50
N VAL A 69 -12.94 -0.19 16.81
CA VAL A 69 -11.74 -0.56 17.59
C VAL A 69 -11.52 -2.07 17.58
N LYS A 70 -12.58 -2.86 17.77
CA LYS A 70 -12.50 -4.33 17.67
C LYS A 70 -12.08 -4.77 16.27
N MET A 71 -12.72 -4.23 15.23
CA MET A 71 -12.42 -4.53 13.84
C MET A 71 -10.94 -4.30 13.54
N PHE A 72 -10.37 -3.21 14.04
CA PHE A 72 -8.95 -2.91 13.87
C PHE A 72 -8.04 -3.85 14.67
N LEU A 73 -8.27 -4.00 15.97
CA LEU A 73 -7.34 -4.70 16.87
C LEU A 73 -7.45 -6.23 16.80
N VAL A 74 -8.63 -6.75 16.48
CA VAL A 74 -8.91 -8.20 16.49
C VAL A 74 -9.05 -8.72 15.07
N ASP A 75 -9.89 -8.06 14.27
CA ASP A 75 -10.26 -8.58 12.94
C ASP A 75 -9.30 -8.11 11.83
N ASN A 76 -8.35 -7.22 12.13
CA ASN A 76 -7.45 -6.58 11.16
C ASN A 76 -8.19 -5.90 9.99
N LYS A 77 -9.37 -5.33 10.25
CA LYS A 77 -10.20 -4.60 9.29
C LYS A 77 -10.18 -3.10 9.59
N ILE A 78 -10.14 -2.30 8.54
CA ILE A 78 -10.16 -0.84 8.64
C ILE A 78 -11.31 -0.32 7.80
N THR A 79 -12.28 0.30 8.45
CA THR A 79 -13.39 1.03 7.83
C THR A 79 -13.39 2.47 8.32
N ASN A 80 -13.95 3.39 7.53
CA ASN A 80 -14.14 4.80 7.92
C ASN A 80 -12.88 5.52 8.42
N ALA A 81 -11.68 5.10 7.99
CA ALA A 81 -10.44 5.78 8.34
C ALA A 81 -10.42 7.18 7.71
N VAL A 82 -10.27 8.20 8.55
CA VAL A 82 -10.30 9.61 8.12
C VAL A 82 -9.00 10.07 7.45
N ASN A 83 -7.90 9.36 7.68
CA ASN A 83 -6.56 9.71 7.23
C ASN A 83 -6.02 8.80 6.11
N VAL A 84 -6.86 7.93 5.56
CA VAL A 84 -6.51 7.01 4.47
C VAL A 84 -7.60 7.07 3.39
N PRO A 85 -7.27 7.09 2.09
CA PRO A 85 -8.26 7.20 1.02
C PRO A 85 -8.96 5.85 0.73
N ILE A 86 -9.72 5.36 1.71
CA ILE A 86 -10.38 4.03 1.65
C ILE A 86 -11.77 4.10 0.99
N SER A 87 -12.44 5.25 1.02
CA SER A 87 -13.88 5.34 0.75
C SER A 87 -14.29 5.26 -0.74
N ARG A 88 -13.35 5.33 -1.69
CA ARG A 88 -13.62 5.21 -3.14
C ARG A 88 -12.39 4.70 -3.92
N ILE A 89 -12.10 3.41 -3.79
CA ILE A 89 -11.07 2.77 -4.62
C ILE A 89 -11.73 2.35 -5.94
N ASP A 90 -11.15 2.79 -7.06
CA ASP A 90 -11.63 2.36 -8.38
C ASP A 90 -11.44 0.83 -8.53
N PRO A 91 -12.45 0.07 -9.01
CA PRO A 91 -12.33 -1.37 -9.21
C PRO A 91 -11.15 -1.78 -10.11
N LYS A 92 -10.72 -0.91 -11.04
CA LYS A 92 -9.53 -1.14 -11.86
C LYS A 92 -8.23 -1.03 -11.07
N VAL A 93 -8.21 -0.23 -10.00
CA VAL A 93 -7.03 0.00 -9.14
C VAL A 93 -6.96 -1.01 -8.01
N SER A 94 -8.11 -1.46 -7.49
CA SER A 94 -8.19 -2.37 -6.33
C SER A 94 -7.22 -3.57 -6.41
N PRO A 95 -7.11 -4.31 -7.53
CA PRO A 95 -6.20 -5.45 -7.62
C PRO A 95 -4.72 -5.09 -7.45
N PHE A 96 -4.34 -3.87 -7.79
CA PHE A 96 -2.95 -3.38 -7.73
C PHE A 96 -2.49 -3.04 -6.32
N ILE A 97 -3.41 -2.89 -5.35
CA ILE A 97 -3.10 -2.61 -3.95
C ILE A 97 -2.34 -3.79 -3.33
N GLY A 98 -2.88 -5.00 -3.46
CA GLY A 98 -2.24 -6.23 -2.95
C GLY A 98 -0.95 -6.56 -3.69
N LEU A 99 -0.90 -6.30 -5.00
CA LEU A 99 0.34 -6.41 -5.78
C LEU A 99 1.42 -5.46 -5.25
N ALA A 100 1.09 -4.19 -5.03
CA ALA A 100 2.04 -3.18 -4.57
C ALA A 100 2.64 -3.54 -3.20
N GLU A 101 1.82 -4.03 -2.26
CA GLU A 101 2.32 -4.51 -0.96
C GLU A 101 3.34 -5.63 -1.11
N ARG A 102 3.04 -6.64 -1.93
CA ARG A 102 3.94 -7.78 -2.18
C ARG A 102 5.21 -7.37 -2.92
N LEU A 103 5.11 -6.50 -3.92
CA LEU A 103 6.28 -5.93 -4.60
C LEU A 103 7.14 -5.14 -3.61
N GLY A 104 6.53 -4.38 -2.70
CA GLY A 104 7.17 -3.70 -1.58
C GLY A 104 8.05 -4.61 -0.75
N ALA A 105 7.43 -5.66 -0.23
CA ALA A 105 8.12 -6.64 0.60
C ALA A 105 9.17 -7.44 -0.16
N PHE A 106 8.94 -7.76 -1.44
CA PHE A 106 9.94 -8.43 -2.28
C PHE A 106 11.14 -7.53 -2.53
N CYS A 107 10.91 -6.28 -2.98
CA CYS A 107 11.95 -5.35 -3.41
C CYS A 107 12.95 -5.05 -2.29
N VAL A 108 12.46 -4.82 -1.06
CA VAL A 108 13.34 -4.51 0.08
C VAL A 108 14.24 -5.68 0.47
N GLN A 109 13.85 -6.92 0.20
CA GLN A 109 14.68 -8.11 0.45
C GLN A 109 15.82 -8.26 -0.58
N LEU A 110 15.80 -7.49 -1.68
CA LEU A 110 16.90 -7.44 -2.66
C LEU A 110 18.07 -6.57 -2.20
N SER A 111 17.91 -5.79 -1.13
CA SER A 111 18.89 -4.83 -0.64
C SER A 111 19.26 -5.11 0.81
N ASP A 112 20.56 -5.10 1.13
CA ASP A 112 21.04 -5.16 2.51
C ASP A 112 21.27 -3.76 3.12
N VAL A 113 21.07 -2.69 2.34
CA VAL A 113 21.27 -1.31 2.79
C VAL A 113 19.96 -0.64 3.21
N PRO A 114 19.99 0.30 4.18
CA PRO A 114 18.80 1.05 4.59
C PRO A 114 18.17 1.80 3.42
N VAL A 115 16.85 1.77 3.28
CA VAL A 115 16.13 2.47 2.20
C VAL A 115 16.08 3.97 2.49
N LYS A 116 16.51 4.82 1.54
CA LYS A 116 16.37 6.29 1.62
C LYS A 116 15.29 6.84 0.70
N LYS A 117 14.97 6.12 -0.37
CA LYS A 117 13.94 6.51 -1.34
C LYS A 117 13.14 5.31 -1.81
N ILE A 118 11.82 5.45 -1.88
CA ILE A 118 10.87 4.50 -2.47
C ILE A 118 10.19 5.20 -3.65
N GLU A 119 10.22 4.58 -4.82
CA GLU A 119 9.61 5.10 -6.04
C GLU A 119 8.58 4.10 -6.56
N VAL A 120 7.33 4.53 -6.68
CA VAL A 120 6.22 3.73 -7.19
C VAL A 120 5.80 4.31 -8.54
N GLU A 121 6.02 3.56 -9.61
CA GLU A 121 5.63 3.94 -10.97
C GLU A 121 4.43 3.10 -11.41
N CYS A 122 3.34 3.78 -11.80
CA CYS A 122 2.14 3.16 -12.32
C CYS A 122 2.07 3.39 -13.83
N HIS A 123 1.99 2.30 -14.60
CA HIS A 123 1.88 2.34 -16.05
C HIS A 123 0.49 1.93 -16.55
N GLY A 124 0.08 2.53 -17.67
CA GLY A 124 -1.12 2.16 -18.41
C GLY A 124 -2.37 2.87 -17.91
N GLU A 125 -3.54 2.23 -18.09
CA GLU A 125 -4.83 2.85 -17.74
C GLU A 125 -4.93 3.25 -16.27
N ILE A 126 -4.31 2.48 -15.36
CA ILE A 126 -4.35 2.77 -13.92
C ILE A 126 -3.60 4.06 -13.54
N ALA A 127 -2.66 4.53 -14.38
CA ALA A 127 -1.91 5.77 -14.14
C ALA A 127 -2.85 6.99 -14.08
N ASN A 128 -3.96 6.95 -14.83
CA ASN A 128 -4.97 8.00 -14.91
C ASN A 128 -6.02 7.96 -13.79
N LEU A 129 -5.93 7.01 -12.86
CA LEU A 129 -6.86 6.81 -11.75
C LEU A 129 -6.22 7.23 -10.40
N ASP A 130 -6.99 7.19 -9.32
CA ASP A 130 -6.47 7.45 -7.98
C ASP A 130 -5.64 6.26 -7.46
N THR A 131 -4.31 6.39 -7.53
CA THR A 131 -3.32 5.36 -7.16
C THR A 131 -2.77 5.53 -5.75
N ARG A 132 -3.30 6.45 -4.94
CA ARG A 132 -2.74 6.75 -3.60
C ARG A 132 -2.67 5.50 -2.71
N MET A 133 -3.67 4.62 -2.78
CA MET A 133 -3.67 3.35 -2.04
C MET A 133 -2.63 2.36 -2.53
N VAL A 134 -2.30 2.36 -3.83
CA VAL A 134 -1.21 1.54 -4.40
C VAL A 134 0.12 2.00 -3.80
N THR A 135 0.37 3.31 -3.79
CA THR A 135 1.59 3.89 -3.21
C THR A 135 1.69 3.63 -1.71
N ILE A 136 0.61 3.82 -0.94
CA ILE A 136 0.58 3.50 0.51
C ILE A 136 0.89 2.01 0.74
N SER A 137 0.31 1.12 -0.07
CA SER A 137 0.49 -0.33 0.09
C SER A 137 1.91 -0.77 -0.25
N ALA A 138 2.55 -0.19 -1.27
CA ALA A 138 3.98 -0.40 -1.53
C ALA A 138 4.85 -0.02 -0.33
N ILE A 139 4.57 1.12 0.30
CA ILE A 139 5.29 1.57 1.50
C ILE A 139 5.07 0.59 2.65
N VAL A 140 3.84 0.13 2.88
CA VAL A 140 3.53 -0.90 3.88
C VAL A 140 4.36 -2.15 3.62
N GLY A 141 4.42 -2.62 2.38
CA GLY A 141 5.22 -3.77 1.97
C GLY A 141 6.70 -3.61 2.36
N VAL A 142 7.32 -2.51 1.94
CA VAL A 142 8.73 -2.21 2.27
C VAL A 142 8.96 -2.13 3.77
N LEU A 143 8.15 -1.33 4.48
CA LEU A 143 8.35 -1.06 5.91
C LEU A 143 8.02 -2.25 6.80
N SER A 144 7.11 -3.14 6.40
CA SER A 144 6.75 -4.33 7.18
C SER A 144 7.94 -5.27 7.38
N ILE A 145 8.85 -5.35 6.40
CA ILE A 145 10.09 -6.12 6.49
C ILE A 145 11.15 -5.40 7.33
N VAL A 146 11.25 -4.07 7.20
CA VAL A 146 12.31 -3.27 7.85
C VAL A 146 12.02 -2.95 9.32
N VAL A 147 10.76 -2.66 9.64
CA VAL A 147 10.30 -2.12 10.93
C VAL A 147 9.48 -3.15 11.72
N GLY A 148 9.03 -4.22 11.06
CA GLY A 148 8.22 -5.29 11.67
C GLY A 148 6.71 -5.00 11.67
N GLN A 149 5.97 -5.74 12.51
CA GLN A 149 4.51 -5.88 12.42
C GLN A 149 3.66 -4.64 12.77
N ASN A 150 4.27 -3.52 13.17
CA ASN A 150 3.53 -2.32 13.58
C ASN A 150 3.15 -1.40 12.40
N THR A 151 3.53 -1.74 11.17
CA THR A 151 3.19 -0.94 9.98
C THR A 151 1.86 -1.35 9.35
N ASN A 152 1.01 -0.36 9.09
CA ASN A 152 -0.27 -0.49 8.40
C ASN A 152 -0.54 0.73 7.49
N ILE A 153 -1.65 0.69 6.75
CA ILE A 153 -2.03 1.73 5.78
C ILE A 153 -2.28 3.13 6.42
N ILE A 154 -2.52 3.20 7.73
CA ILE A 154 -2.78 4.44 8.48
C ILE A 154 -1.47 5.14 8.83
N ASN A 155 -0.45 4.39 9.26
CA ASN A 155 0.79 4.94 9.80
C ASN A 155 1.99 4.84 8.85
N ALA A 156 1.93 4.07 7.76
CA ALA A 156 3.07 3.82 6.87
C ALA A 156 3.72 5.11 6.35
N SER A 157 2.91 6.06 5.86
CA SER A 157 3.41 7.34 5.35
C SER A 157 4.08 8.20 6.43
N SER A 158 3.55 8.17 7.66
CA SER A 158 4.14 8.89 8.80
C SER A 158 5.46 8.26 9.22
N ILE A 159 5.51 6.93 9.35
CA ILE A 159 6.74 6.19 9.69
C ILE A 159 7.83 6.42 8.63
N ALA A 160 7.47 6.38 7.35
CA ALA A 160 8.43 6.66 6.27
C ALA A 160 9.03 8.06 6.41
N ARG A 161 8.20 9.07 6.68
CA ARG A 161 8.65 10.47 6.87
C ARG A 161 9.53 10.62 8.11
N GLU A 162 9.16 10.03 9.24
CA GLU A 162 9.96 10.05 10.48
C GLU A 162 11.34 9.42 10.28
N LYS A 163 11.43 8.39 9.43
CA LYS A 163 12.69 7.74 9.05
C LYS A 163 13.45 8.47 7.94
N GLY A 164 12.96 9.59 7.45
CA GLY A 164 13.59 10.37 6.37
C GLY A 164 13.56 9.67 5.01
N ILE A 165 12.63 8.74 4.79
CA ILE A 165 12.47 8.03 3.52
C ILE A 165 11.69 8.93 2.56
N GLN A 166 12.30 9.27 1.43
CA GLN A 166 11.63 10.00 0.35
C GLN A 166 10.69 9.06 -0.41
N ILE A 167 9.44 9.48 -0.60
CA ILE A 167 8.45 8.74 -1.40
C ILE A 167 8.24 9.51 -2.71
N VAL A 168 8.30 8.82 -3.83
CA VAL A 168 8.01 9.38 -5.15
C VAL A 168 6.98 8.50 -5.84
N GLU A 169 5.90 9.09 -6.33
CA GLU A 169 4.96 8.44 -7.23
C GLU A 169 5.19 8.96 -8.64
N THR A 170 5.21 8.07 -9.62
CA THR A 170 5.31 8.39 -11.04
C THR A 170 4.17 7.70 -11.78
N LYS A 171 3.59 8.40 -12.77
CA LYS A 171 2.45 7.93 -13.55
C LYS A 171 2.81 8.04 -15.02
N VAL A 172 2.66 6.96 -15.76
CA VAL A 172 3.02 6.87 -17.18
C VAL A 172 1.86 6.25 -17.95
N ASP A 173 1.29 7.02 -18.87
CA ASP A 173 0.12 6.57 -19.64
C ASP A 173 0.44 5.42 -20.60
N GLU A 174 1.67 5.39 -21.12
CA GLU A 174 2.16 4.35 -22.03
C GLU A 174 2.77 3.17 -21.26
N SER A 175 2.48 1.97 -21.74
CA SER A 175 3.10 0.74 -21.27
C SER A 175 3.56 -0.10 -22.46
N SER A 176 4.82 -0.51 -22.45
CA SER A 176 5.49 -1.16 -23.59
C SER A 176 5.08 -2.62 -23.78
N HIS A 177 4.69 -3.34 -22.73
CA HIS A 177 4.50 -4.80 -22.76
C HIS A 177 3.24 -5.34 -22.07
N TYR A 178 2.60 -4.55 -21.20
CA TYR A 178 1.42 -4.98 -20.43
C TYR A 178 0.39 -3.86 -20.36
N THR A 179 -0.90 -4.16 -20.35
CA THR A 179 -1.95 -3.12 -20.27
C THR A 179 -1.81 -2.24 -19.04
N ASN A 180 -1.41 -2.83 -17.90
CA ASN A 180 -1.13 -2.13 -16.66
C ASN A 180 0.07 -2.81 -15.99
N MET A 181 0.96 -2.01 -15.40
CA MET A 181 2.15 -2.50 -14.71
C MET A 181 2.50 -1.57 -13.54
N LEU A 182 3.02 -2.15 -12.47
CA LEU A 182 3.69 -1.41 -11.40
C LEU A 182 5.18 -1.66 -11.48
N VAL A 183 5.95 -0.59 -11.33
CA VAL A 183 7.40 -0.66 -11.08
C VAL A 183 7.67 -0.07 -9.71
N LEU A 184 8.30 -0.85 -8.84
CA LEU A 184 8.75 -0.38 -7.55
C LEU A 184 10.27 -0.33 -7.54
N ARG A 185 10.81 0.83 -7.14
CA ARG A 185 12.24 0.99 -6.93
C ARG A 185 12.52 1.42 -5.50
N ILE A 186 13.57 0.86 -4.95
CA ILE A 186 14.19 1.37 -3.73
C ILE A 186 15.61 1.81 -4.03
N SER A 187 16.07 2.87 -3.37
CA SER A 187 17.46 3.30 -3.51
C SER A 187 18.03 3.88 -2.22
N SER A 188 19.35 3.74 -2.10
CA SER A 188 20.16 4.27 -1.01
C SER A 188 21.62 4.31 -1.41
N ASP A 189 22.27 5.48 -1.28
CA ASP A 189 23.73 5.65 -1.43
C ASP A 189 24.33 4.86 -2.62
N GLY A 190 23.77 5.08 -3.81
CA GLY A 190 24.22 4.45 -5.06
C GLY A 190 23.69 3.04 -5.33
N HIS A 191 23.13 2.35 -4.33
CA HIS A 191 22.46 1.06 -4.50
C HIS A 191 21.02 1.25 -4.92
N LYS A 192 20.57 0.41 -5.85
CA LYS A 192 19.20 0.40 -6.36
C LYS A 192 18.74 -1.04 -6.48
N ALA A 193 17.46 -1.26 -6.22
CA ALA A 193 16.76 -2.48 -6.59
C ALA A 193 15.43 -2.10 -7.24
N GLU A 194 15.04 -2.86 -8.26
CA GLU A 194 13.79 -2.67 -8.99
C GLU A 194 13.03 -3.99 -9.08
N VAL A 195 11.70 -3.91 -8.92
CA VAL A 195 10.80 -5.03 -9.24
C VAL A 195 9.65 -4.52 -10.08
N ARG A 196 9.23 -5.34 -11.04
CA ARG A 196 8.11 -5.06 -11.93
C ARG A 196 7.05 -6.12 -11.75
N GLY A 197 5.79 -5.70 -11.68
CA GLY A 197 4.66 -6.61 -11.50
C GLY A 197 3.42 -6.17 -12.25
N THR A 198 2.52 -7.13 -12.48
CA THR A 198 1.20 -6.89 -13.05
C THR A 198 0.17 -7.82 -12.40
N VAL A 199 -1.11 -7.56 -12.66
CA VAL A 199 -2.22 -8.37 -12.16
C VAL A 199 -2.95 -9.00 -13.34
N PHE A 200 -3.02 -10.33 -13.34
CA PHE A 200 -3.82 -11.09 -14.28
C PHE A 200 -5.25 -11.25 -13.75
N PRO A 201 -6.23 -11.62 -14.60
CA PRO A 201 -7.61 -11.83 -14.18
C PRO A 201 -7.71 -12.75 -12.95
N SER A 202 -8.69 -12.50 -12.07
CA SER A 202 -8.89 -13.19 -10.79
C SER A 202 -7.80 -12.89 -9.74
N ASP A 203 -7.27 -11.66 -9.74
CA ASP A 203 -6.27 -11.18 -8.77
C ASP A 203 -5.00 -12.03 -8.70
N HIS A 204 -4.61 -12.60 -9.84
CA HIS A 204 -3.39 -13.38 -9.95
C HIS A 204 -2.18 -12.45 -10.11
N PHE A 205 -1.47 -12.21 -9.01
CA PHE A 205 -0.28 -11.36 -9.00
C PHE A 205 0.90 -12.03 -9.72
N ARG A 206 1.51 -11.28 -10.64
CA ARG A 206 2.70 -11.71 -11.40
C ARG A 206 3.86 -10.77 -11.14
N ILE A 207 5.03 -11.34 -10.88
CA ILE A 207 6.30 -10.63 -11.00
C ILE A 207 6.82 -10.85 -12.42
N ILE A 208 7.04 -9.75 -13.12
CA ILE A 208 7.39 -9.73 -14.54
C ILE A 208 8.82 -9.24 -14.80
N GLY A 209 9.53 -8.82 -13.75
CA GLY A 209 10.92 -8.45 -13.84
C GLY A 209 11.54 -8.11 -12.50
N VAL A 210 12.85 -8.32 -12.39
CA VAL A 210 13.68 -7.95 -11.25
C VAL A 210 14.95 -7.32 -11.80
N ASP A 211 15.24 -6.09 -11.39
CA ASP A 211 16.31 -5.26 -11.93
C ASP A 211 16.27 -5.26 -13.48
N GLU A 212 17.39 -5.50 -14.16
CA GLU A 212 17.46 -5.57 -15.62
C GLU A 212 16.86 -6.85 -16.23
N PHE A 213 16.44 -7.82 -15.43
CA PHE A 213 16.04 -9.14 -15.90
C PHE A 213 14.52 -9.27 -16.01
N ASP A 214 14.03 -9.58 -17.22
CA ASP A 214 12.63 -9.93 -17.44
C ASP A 214 12.39 -11.41 -17.14
N LEU A 215 11.29 -11.69 -16.44
CA LEU A 215 10.83 -13.03 -16.10
C LEU A 215 9.31 -13.03 -15.99
N ASP A 216 8.67 -14.17 -15.77
CA ASP A 216 7.22 -14.17 -15.55
C ASP A 216 6.79 -15.29 -14.59
N MET A 217 6.53 -14.92 -13.33
CA MET A 217 6.23 -15.87 -12.26
C MET A 217 5.08 -15.38 -11.36
N PRO A 218 4.33 -16.29 -10.72
CA PRO A 218 3.38 -15.90 -9.68
C PRO A 218 4.12 -15.23 -8.51
N LEU A 219 3.59 -14.14 -7.97
CA LEU A 219 4.15 -13.44 -6.81
C LEU A 219 3.52 -13.97 -5.50
N GLU A 220 3.72 -15.25 -5.24
CA GLU A 220 3.18 -15.94 -4.07
C GLU A 220 4.16 -16.98 -3.54
N GLY A 221 4.17 -17.15 -2.22
CA GLY A 221 5.03 -18.10 -1.51
C GLY A 221 6.42 -17.54 -1.24
N ASP A 222 7.35 -18.44 -1.01
CA ASP A 222 8.74 -18.10 -0.73
C ASP A 222 9.62 -18.39 -1.94
N PHE A 223 10.67 -17.60 -2.07
CA PHE A 223 11.55 -17.65 -3.23
C PHE A 223 13.02 -17.75 -2.83
N LEU A 224 13.78 -18.47 -3.65
CA LEU A 224 15.21 -18.28 -3.79
C LEU A 224 15.48 -17.49 -5.06
N LEU A 225 16.17 -16.37 -4.92
CA LEU A 225 16.73 -15.61 -6.03
C LEU A 225 18.22 -15.88 -6.12
N THR A 226 18.73 -16.10 -7.32
CA THR A 226 20.17 -16.20 -7.58
C THR A 226 20.54 -15.31 -8.76
N LYS A 227 21.68 -14.63 -8.67
CA LYS A 227 22.34 -13.94 -9.80
C LYS A 227 23.62 -14.69 -10.12
N HIS A 228 23.81 -15.06 -11.37
CA HIS A 228 24.93 -15.91 -11.79
C HIS A 228 25.27 -15.72 -13.26
N HIS A 229 26.46 -16.16 -13.66
CA HIS A 229 26.86 -16.12 -15.07
C HIS A 229 26.18 -17.25 -15.86
N ASP A 230 25.55 -16.93 -16.99
CA ASP A 230 24.79 -17.88 -17.82
C ASP A 230 25.74 -18.81 -18.59
N MET A 231 25.89 -20.03 -18.08
CA MET A 231 26.73 -21.05 -18.71
C MET A 231 26.17 -22.47 -18.52
N PRO A 232 26.58 -23.43 -19.37
CA PRO A 232 26.10 -24.81 -19.27
C PRO A 232 26.28 -25.40 -17.86
N GLY A 233 25.21 -26.02 -17.35
CA GLY A 233 25.20 -26.72 -16.06
C GLY A 233 24.80 -25.88 -14.85
N MET A 234 24.60 -24.56 -14.97
CA MET A 234 24.23 -23.71 -13.84
C MET A 234 22.88 -24.09 -13.22
N ILE A 235 21.85 -24.26 -14.04
CA ILE A 235 20.52 -24.72 -13.58
C ILE A 235 20.63 -26.07 -12.85
N GLY A 236 21.42 -27.00 -13.40
CA GLY A 236 21.64 -28.32 -12.80
C GLY A 236 22.32 -28.25 -11.43
N LYS A 237 23.28 -27.33 -11.24
CA LYS A 237 23.91 -27.10 -9.93
C LYS A 237 22.90 -26.60 -8.90
N ILE A 238 22.02 -25.67 -9.30
CA ILE A 238 20.98 -25.12 -8.41
C ILE A 238 20.02 -26.22 -7.97
N GLY A 239 19.44 -26.97 -8.93
CA GLY A 239 18.53 -28.06 -8.62
C GLY A 239 19.18 -29.16 -7.75
N THR A 240 20.45 -29.49 -8.03
CA THR A 240 21.19 -30.48 -7.23
C THR A 240 21.41 -29.99 -5.80
N LEU A 241 21.76 -28.72 -5.60
CA LEU A 241 21.99 -28.18 -4.25
C LEU A 241 20.69 -28.14 -3.45
N LEU A 242 19.58 -27.67 -4.04
CA LEU A 242 18.27 -27.68 -3.39
C LEU A 242 17.82 -29.10 -3.04
N GLY A 243 17.94 -30.04 -3.98
CA GLY A 243 17.59 -31.44 -3.75
C GLY A 243 18.42 -32.11 -2.64
N LYS A 244 19.72 -31.80 -2.53
CA LYS A 244 20.57 -32.28 -1.41
C LYS A 244 20.14 -31.73 -0.05
N ARG A 245 19.43 -30.60 -0.04
CA ARG A 245 18.89 -29.96 1.16
C ARG A 245 17.41 -30.29 1.37
N ASP A 246 16.86 -31.21 0.58
CA ASP A 246 15.46 -31.64 0.61
C ASP A 246 14.47 -30.50 0.40
N ILE A 247 14.85 -29.49 -0.41
CA ILE A 247 14.02 -28.34 -0.75
C ILE A 247 13.35 -28.58 -2.09
N ASN A 248 12.01 -28.65 -2.10
CA ASN A 248 11.25 -28.84 -3.32
C ASN A 248 11.15 -27.53 -4.13
N ILE A 249 11.12 -27.67 -5.46
CA ILE A 249 11.00 -26.56 -6.42
C ILE A 249 9.60 -26.58 -7.01
N ALA A 250 8.79 -25.57 -6.72
CA ALA A 250 7.44 -25.43 -7.26
C ALA A 250 7.47 -24.85 -8.68
N ARG A 251 8.24 -23.79 -8.89
CA ARG A 251 8.40 -23.10 -10.18
C ARG A 251 9.78 -22.46 -10.30
N MET A 252 10.26 -22.32 -11.53
CA MET A 252 11.49 -21.59 -11.84
C MET A 252 11.24 -20.63 -12.99
N GLY A 253 11.71 -19.41 -12.84
CA GLY A 253 11.79 -18.40 -13.91
C GLY A 253 13.24 -17.96 -14.05
N VAL A 254 13.70 -17.86 -15.29
CA VAL A 254 15.04 -17.38 -15.61
C VAL A 254 14.91 -16.14 -16.48
N GLY A 255 15.45 -15.03 -16.00
CA GLY A 255 15.69 -13.84 -16.79
C GLY A 255 17.15 -13.78 -17.18
N ARG A 256 17.42 -13.44 -18.45
CA ARG A 256 18.77 -13.23 -18.96
C ARG A 256 18.85 -11.85 -19.57
N ALA A 257 19.90 -11.09 -19.26
CA ALA A 257 20.13 -9.79 -19.88
C ALA A 257 20.65 -9.99 -21.31
N ASP A 258 21.70 -10.79 -21.46
CA ASP A 258 22.34 -11.13 -22.73
C ASP A 258 22.72 -12.62 -22.78
N LYS A 259 22.86 -13.17 -24.00
CA LYS A 259 23.31 -14.57 -24.18
C LYS A 259 24.75 -14.72 -23.67
N GLY A 260 24.97 -15.55 -22.65
CA GLY A 260 26.28 -15.76 -22.04
C GLY A 260 26.75 -14.60 -21.16
N GLY A 261 25.86 -13.68 -20.80
CA GLY A 261 26.09 -12.66 -19.79
C GLY A 261 25.62 -13.12 -18.41
N ASP A 262 25.17 -12.17 -17.59
CA ASP A 262 24.54 -12.48 -16.31
C ASP A 262 23.09 -12.93 -16.51
N ALA A 263 22.65 -13.79 -15.60
CA ALA A 263 21.28 -14.27 -15.50
C ALA A 263 20.80 -14.20 -14.05
N LEU A 264 19.50 -13.97 -13.92
CA LEU A 264 18.77 -14.03 -12.67
C LEU A 264 17.81 -15.22 -12.73
N MET A 265 17.89 -16.09 -11.74
CA MET A 265 16.91 -17.15 -11.57
C MET A 265 16.11 -16.90 -10.31
N LEU A 266 14.80 -16.86 -10.46
CA LEU A 266 13.83 -16.80 -9.38
C LEU A 266 13.16 -18.17 -9.25
N ILE A 267 13.12 -18.71 -8.05
CA ILE A 267 12.71 -20.09 -7.78
C ILE A 267 11.68 -20.06 -6.67
N SER A 268 10.44 -20.41 -6.97
CA SER A 268 9.44 -20.65 -5.94
C SER A 268 9.71 -21.99 -5.28
N VAL A 269 9.77 -22.00 -3.94
CA VAL A 269 10.07 -23.17 -3.13
C VAL A 269 8.93 -23.43 -2.15
N ASP A 270 8.75 -24.70 -1.76
CA ASP A 270 7.68 -25.10 -0.84
C ASP A 270 8.01 -24.81 0.64
N GLN A 271 9.28 -24.52 0.93
CA GLN A 271 9.77 -24.19 2.27
C GLN A 271 10.80 -23.06 2.22
N GLU A 272 10.92 -22.29 3.31
CA GLU A 272 11.89 -21.20 3.42
C GLU A 272 13.34 -21.70 3.21
N VAL A 273 14.12 -20.97 2.40
CA VAL A 273 15.54 -21.27 2.19
C VAL A 273 16.38 -20.62 3.28
N GLY A 274 16.78 -21.43 4.26
CA GLY A 274 17.57 -20.95 5.39
C GLY A 274 18.91 -20.31 5.00
N LYS A 275 19.40 -19.40 5.86
CA LYS A 275 20.63 -18.62 5.66
C LYS A 275 21.88 -19.45 5.30
N ALA A 276 21.98 -20.67 5.85
CA ALA A 276 23.09 -21.58 5.55
C ALA A 276 23.10 -22.00 4.06
N VAL A 277 21.93 -22.32 3.51
CA VAL A 277 21.79 -22.72 2.09
C VAL A 277 22.06 -21.52 1.18
N VAL A 278 21.59 -20.32 1.55
CA VAL A 278 21.90 -19.08 0.82
C VAL A 278 23.41 -18.81 0.80
N ALA A 279 24.11 -19.01 1.92
CA ALA A 279 25.56 -18.86 1.99
C ALA A 279 26.29 -19.90 1.13
N GLU A 280 25.80 -21.13 1.07
CA GLU A 280 26.35 -22.15 0.16
C GLU A 280 26.24 -21.72 -1.30
N PHE A 281 25.11 -21.17 -1.73
CA PHE A 281 24.95 -20.62 -3.08
C PHE A 281 25.95 -19.50 -3.38
N ARG A 282 26.12 -18.56 -2.45
CA ARG A 282 27.09 -17.44 -2.59
C ARG A 282 28.55 -17.91 -2.65
N ALA A 283 28.85 -19.08 -2.11
CA ALA A 283 30.19 -19.67 -2.16
C ALA A 283 30.46 -20.50 -3.43
N LEU A 284 29.42 -20.81 -4.22
CA LEU A 284 29.60 -21.57 -5.47
C LEU A 284 30.27 -20.70 -6.55
N PRO A 285 31.21 -21.27 -7.34
CA PRO A 285 31.79 -20.57 -8.47
C PRO A 285 30.71 -20.09 -9.46
N ASN A 286 30.88 -18.86 -9.95
CA ASN A 286 30.02 -18.18 -10.94
C ASN A 286 28.64 -17.75 -10.42
N PHE A 287 28.39 -17.82 -9.11
CA PHE A 287 27.26 -17.15 -8.47
C PHE A 287 27.73 -15.80 -7.90
N HIS A 288 27.02 -14.74 -8.25
CA HIS A 288 27.31 -13.37 -7.81
C HIS A 288 26.50 -13.01 -6.58
N ASP A 289 25.25 -13.46 -6.50
CA ASP A 289 24.41 -13.29 -5.31
C ASP A 289 23.39 -14.43 -5.20
N ALA A 290 22.91 -14.64 -3.98
CA ALA A 290 21.75 -15.46 -3.69
C ALA A 290 21.00 -14.87 -2.50
N ARG A 291 19.67 -14.88 -2.56
CA ARG A 291 18.78 -14.29 -1.54
C ARG A 291 17.57 -15.18 -1.33
N SER A 292 17.21 -15.39 -0.07
CA SER A 292 15.89 -15.92 0.27
C SER A 292 14.94 -14.74 0.41
N ILE A 293 13.80 -14.82 -0.27
CA ILE A 293 12.74 -13.83 -0.24
C ILE A 293 11.51 -14.51 0.31
N VAL A 294 11.05 -14.08 1.47
CA VAL A 294 9.94 -14.72 2.17
C VAL A 294 8.72 -13.83 2.02
N LEU A 295 7.66 -14.35 1.40
CA LEU A 295 6.35 -13.68 1.31
C LEU A 295 5.21 -14.54 1.86
N SER A 296 5.46 -15.80 2.26
CA SER A 296 4.45 -16.73 2.78
C SER A 296 3.72 -16.23 4.03
N HIS A 297 4.37 -15.38 4.83
CA HIS A 297 3.77 -14.73 6.00
C HIS A 297 2.87 -13.53 5.65
N MET A 298 2.94 -13.03 4.41
CA MET A 298 2.08 -11.96 3.94
C MET A 298 0.69 -12.51 3.66
N ARG A 299 -0.20 -12.35 4.64
CA ARG A 299 -1.63 -12.52 4.39
C ARG A 299 -2.10 -11.38 3.51
N THR A 300 -2.93 -11.70 2.52
CA THR A 300 -3.71 -10.67 1.83
C THR A 300 -4.52 -9.93 2.88
N ARG A 301 -4.16 -8.67 3.17
CA ARG A 301 -4.80 -7.92 4.25
C ARG A 301 -6.25 -7.62 3.82
N GLU A 302 -7.21 -8.01 4.65
CA GLU A 302 -8.65 -7.81 4.40
C GLU A 302 -9.11 -6.34 4.53
N TYR A 303 -8.20 -5.35 4.43
CA TYR A 303 -8.61 -3.95 4.22
C TYR A 303 -9.39 -3.75 2.91
N MET A 304 -9.37 -4.76 2.03
CA MET A 304 -10.01 -4.78 0.71
C MET A 304 -11.43 -5.38 0.71
N ASN A 305 -11.90 -5.96 1.82
CA ASN A 305 -13.29 -6.42 1.97
C ASN A 305 -14.14 -5.24 2.47
N ILE A 306 -14.34 -4.24 1.60
CA ILE A 306 -15.29 -3.13 1.81
C ILE A 306 -16.58 -3.49 1.07
#